data_AF-A0A822XK41-F1
#
_entry.id   AF-A0A822XK41-F1
#
_cell.length_a   1.000
_cell.length_b   1.000
_cell.length_c   1.000
_cell.angle_alpha   90.00
_cell.angle_beta   90.00
_cell.angle_gamma   90.00
#
_symmetry.space_group_name_H-M   'P 1'
#
loop_
_entity.id
_entity.type
_entity.pdbx_description
1 polymer ?
#
loop_
_entity_poly.entity_id
_entity_poly.type
_entity_poly.pdbx_seq_one_letter_code
_entity_poly.pdbx_strand_id
1 'polypeptide(L)'
;MFFFLPKTLQQERRKRGMGSLVKMMVAVIGVLNICRSISMVRSEANTNVTTIVLCNSGVYAKSDPFAASLAYVLAELEAVTPSRSGHDYYTISPYPNAFAYGHAACKPTLSTADCTTCLQAAEKAIFSSCNTRIGARSVLHVCTIRYEQYPFTE
;
A
#
# COMPACT_ATOMS: atom_id res chain seq x y z
N MET A 1 -16.30 -66.61 53.92
CA MET A 1 -17.38 -65.61 53.88
C MET A 1 -16.77 -64.33 53.33
N PHE A 2 -17.30 -63.84 52.21
CA PHE A 2 -16.66 -62.87 51.31
C PHE A 2 -16.52 -61.47 51.92
N PHE A 3 -15.38 -60.85 51.63
CA PHE A 3 -15.07 -59.43 51.79
C PHE A 3 -16.00 -58.55 50.95
N PHE A 4 -16.39 -57.37 51.49
CA PHE A 4 -16.73 -56.20 50.68
C PHE A 4 -16.19 -54.93 51.33
N LEU A 5 -15.22 -54.29 50.66
CA LEU A 5 -14.79 -52.91 50.91
C LEU A 5 -15.67 -51.92 50.11
N PRO A 6 -15.86 -50.67 50.57
CA PRO A 6 -16.71 -49.68 49.91
C PRO A 6 -16.04 -49.02 48.68
N LYS A 7 -16.84 -48.81 47.64
CA LYS A 7 -16.47 -48.15 46.37
C LYS A 7 -16.55 -46.62 46.47
N THR A 8 -15.51 -45.92 46.93
CA THR A 8 -15.52 -44.43 47.00
C THR A 8 -14.36 -43.70 46.31
N LEU A 9 -13.54 -44.36 45.47
CA LEU A 9 -12.34 -43.72 44.85
C LEU A 9 -12.21 -43.80 43.32
N GLN A 10 -13.31 -43.96 42.55
CA GLN A 10 -13.23 -44.05 41.08
C GLN A 10 -14.04 -42.99 40.28
N GLN A 11 -14.80 -42.10 40.93
CA GLN A 11 -15.68 -41.16 40.22
C GLN A 11 -15.08 -39.75 39.98
N GLU A 12 -13.84 -39.51 40.42
CA GLU A 12 -13.18 -38.19 40.41
C GLU A 12 -12.29 -37.93 39.18
N ARG A 13 -11.79 -38.98 38.50
CA ARG A 13 -10.85 -38.81 37.35
C ARG A 13 -11.51 -38.52 36.00
N ARG A 14 -12.81 -38.82 35.80
CA ARG A 14 -13.47 -38.68 34.47
C ARG A 14 -14.05 -37.29 34.19
N LYS A 15 -14.20 -36.42 35.20
CA LYS A 15 -14.60 -35.02 35.04
C LYS A 15 -13.43 -34.08 34.67
N ARG A 16 -12.19 -34.51 34.91
CA ARG A 16 -10.97 -33.72 34.69
C ARG A 16 -10.62 -33.55 33.20
N GLY A 17 -10.94 -34.54 32.36
CA GLY A 17 -10.67 -34.51 30.91
C GLY A 17 -11.66 -33.67 30.10
N MET A 18 -12.96 -33.80 30.37
CA MET A 18 -14.02 -33.04 29.66
C MET A 18 -13.93 -31.53 29.97
N GLY A 19 -13.65 -31.18 31.23
CA GLY A 19 -13.48 -29.78 31.64
C GLY A 19 -12.23 -29.11 31.03
N SER A 20 -11.19 -29.88 30.72
CA SER A 20 -9.99 -29.37 30.04
C SER A 20 -10.25 -29.07 28.56
N LEU A 21 -10.93 -29.99 27.86
CA LEU A 21 -11.34 -29.80 26.46
C LEU A 21 -12.31 -28.63 26.30
N VAL A 22 -13.29 -28.49 27.20
CA VAL A 22 -14.24 -27.36 27.17
C VAL A 22 -13.52 -26.02 27.41
N LYS A 23 -12.53 -25.96 28.30
CA LYS A 23 -11.70 -24.76 28.51
C LYS A 23 -10.86 -24.39 27.29
N MET A 24 -10.28 -25.39 26.62
CA MET A 24 -9.53 -25.20 25.37
C MET A 24 -10.43 -24.66 24.26
N MET A 25 -11.64 -25.20 24.12
CA MET A 25 -12.60 -24.74 23.11
C MET A 25 -13.07 -23.30 23.37
N VAL A 26 -13.35 -22.94 24.63
CA VAL A 26 -13.70 -21.56 25.02
C VAL A 26 -12.54 -20.59 24.75
N ALA A 27 -11.30 -20.99 25.01
CA ALA A 27 -10.12 -20.18 24.71
C ALA A 27 -9.95 -19.95 23.20
N VAL A 28 -10.12 -20.99 22.38
CA VAL A 28 -10.02 -20.90 20.91
C VAL A 28 -11.13 -20.03 20.32
N ILE A 29 -12.37 -20.19 20.78
CA ILE A 29 -13.51 -19.34 20.37
C ILE A 29 -13.24 -17.89 20.80
N GLY A 30 -12.70 -17.67 22.00
CA GLY A 30 -12.28 -16.35 22.47
C GLY A 30 -11.24 -15.72 21.53
N VAL A 31 -10.17 -16.43 21.19
CA VAL A 31 -9.11 -15.96 20.28
C VAL A 31 -9.62 -15.69 18.88
N LEU A 32 -10.48 -16.55 18.32
CA LEU A 32 -11.08 -16.36 16.99
C LEU A 32 -12.00 -15.12 16.94
N ASN A 33 -12.76 -14.85 18.01
CA ASN A 33 -13.58 -13.64 18.11
C ASN A 33 -12.73 -12.39 18.34
N ILE A 34 -11.66 -12.48 19.14
CA ILE A 34 -10.68 -11.40 19.29
C ILE A 34 -10.05 -11.04 17.93
N CYS A 35 -9.59 -12.03 17.16
CA CYS A 35 -9.03 -11.79 15.82
C CYS A 35 -10.02 -11.15 14.84
N ARG A 36 -11.32 -11.42 14.96
CA ARG A 36 -12.38 -10.76 14.17
C ARG A 36 -12.65 -9.31 14.60
N SER A 37 -12.32 -8.98 15.85
CA SER A 37 -12.49 -7.65 16.44
C SER A 37 -11.29 -6.73 16.17
N ILE A 38 -10.15 -7.30 15.76
CA ILE A 38 -9.01 -6.54 15.25
C ILE A 38 -9.35 -6.13 13.82
N SER A 39 -10.16 -5.09 13.67
CA SER A 39 -10.20 -4.33 12.43
C SER A 39 -8.78 -3.86 12.17
N MET A 40 -8.15 -4.35 11.10
CA MET A 40 -6.94 -3.71 10.57
C MET A 40 -7.33 -2.27 10.24
N VAL A 41 -6.95 -1.31 11.09
CA VAL A 41 -7.01 0.10 10.74
C VAL A 41 -6.07 0.25 9.57
N ARG A 42 -6.63 0.25 8.35
CA ARG A 42 -5.90 0.78 7.20
C ARG A 42 -5.63 2.23 7.58
N SER A 43 -4.36 2.62 7.60
CA SER A 43 -4.03 4.03 7.59
C SER A 43 -4.63 4.56 6.29
N GLU A 44 -5.80 5.19 6.35
CA GLU A 44 -6.29 5.97 5.22
C GLU A 44 -5.27 7.09 5.09
N ALA A 45 -4.50 7.07 3.99
CA ALA A 45 -3.64 8.19 3.66
C ALA A 45 -4.53 9.44 3.70
N ASN A 46 -4.28 10.32 4.67
CA ASN A 46 -5.05 11.54 4.81
C ASN A 46 -4.84 12.38 3.54
N THR A 47 -5.82 12.34 2.65
CA THR A 47 -5.82 13.09 1.38
C THR A 47 -6.29 14.54 1.56
N ASN A 48 -6.77 14.89 2.75
CA ASN A 48 -7.03 16.27 3.13
C ASN A 48 -5.73 16.92 3.59
N VAL A 49 -4.95 17.45 2.63
CA VAL A 49 -4.13 18.68 2.68
C VAL A 49 -3.33 18.80 1.37
N THR A 50 -3.69 19.82 0.59
CA THR A 50 -2.97 20.42 -0.55
C THR A 50 -2.61 19.49 -1.71
N THR A 51 -3.60 18.95 -2.42
CA THR A 51 -3.38 18.38 -3.77
C THR A 51 -3.15 19.51 -4.77
N ILE A 52 -1.91 19.94 -4.95
CA ILE A 52 -1.55 20.87 -6.04
C ILE A 52 -1.26 20.04 -7.27
N VAL A 53 -2.06 20.23 -8.32
CA VAL A 53 -1.81 19.67 -9.64
C VAL A 53 -1.44 20.79 -10.60
N LEU A 54 -0.27 20.67 -11.22
CA LEU A 54 0.25 21.60 -12.22
C LEU A 54 0.33 20.87 -13.55
N CYS A 55 -0.27 21.45 -14.57
CA CYS A 55 -0.30 20.89 -15.92
C CYS A 55 0.57 21.76 -16.84
N ASN A 56 1.43 21.12 -17.63
CA ASN A 56 2.07 21.80 -18.75
C ASN A 56 1.00 22.22 -19.77
N SER A 57 1.20 23.36 -20.45
CA SER A 57 0.27 23.83 -21.49
C SER A 57 0.35 22.99 -22.77
N GLY A 58 1.51 22.38 -23.04
CA GLY A 58 1.72 21.48 -24.17
C GLY A 58 0.94 20.17 -24.03
N VAL A 59 0.54 19.61 -25.17
CA VAL A 59 -0.24 18.37 -25.27
C VAL A 59 0.42 17.41 -26.25
N TYR A 60 0.30 16.10 -26.00
CA TYR A 60 0.71 15.06 -26.95
C TYR A 60 -0.51 14.40 -27.60
N ALA A 61 -0.34 13.94 -28.84
CA ALA A 61 -1.41 13.25 -29.56
C ALA A 61 -1.58 11.82 -29.06
N LYS A 62 -2.77 11.22 -29.26
CA LYS A 62 -3.02 9.82 -28.87
C LYS A 62 -2.08 8.81 -29.56
N SER A 63 -1.62 9.13 -30.77
CA SER A 63 -0.67 8.32 -31.55
C SER A 63 0.80 8.64 -31.27
N ASP A 64 1.07 9.54 -30.34
CA ASP A 64 2.42 9.97 -30.02
C ASP A 64 3.20 8.85 -29.30
N PRO A 65 4.42 8.50 -29.75
CA PRO A 65 5.28 7.53 -29.07
C PRO A 65 5.53 7.88 -27.59
N PHE A 66 5.47 9.16 -27.23
CA PHE A 66 5.61 9.64 -25.86
C PHE A 66 4.62 8.99 -24.89
N ALA A 67 3.42 8.62 -25.35
CA ALA A 67 2.43 7.97 -24.50
C ALA A 67 2.95 6.66 -23.88
N ALA A 68 3.71 5.87 -24.66
CA ALA A 68 4.32 4.63 -24.17
C ALA A 68 5.46 4.91 -23.17
N SER A 69 6.28 5.93 -23.45
CA SER A 69 7.34 6.38 -22.55
C SER A 69 6.81 6.89 -21.23
N LEU A 70 5.74 7.67 -21.25
CA LEU A 70 5.07 8.18 -20.06
C LEU A 70 4.50 7.03 -19.22
N ALA A 71 3.82 6.06 -19.86
CA ALA A 71 3.29 4.89 -19.16
C ALA A 71 4.40 4.06 -18.48
N TYR A 72 5.54 3.88 -19.15
CA TYR A 72 6.72 3.23 -18.55
C TYR A 72 7.21 4.00 -17.33
N VAL A 73 7.42 5.32 -17.46
CA VAL A 73 7.97 6.15 -16.39
C VAL A 73 7.07 6.12 -15.16
N LEU A 74 5.76 6.29 -15.31
CA LEU A 74 4.84 6.31 -14.18
C LEU A 74 4.81 4.95 -13.46
N ALA A 75 4.73 3.84 -14.21
CA ALA A 75 4.78 2.51 -13.63
C ALA A 75 6.09 2.25 -12.87
N GLU A 76 7.23 2.66 -13.44
CA GLU A 76 8.54 2.50 -12.83
C GLU A 76 8.68 3.34 -11.54
N LEU A 77 8.19 4.59 -11.56
CA LEU A 77 8.18 5.46 -10.38
C LEU A 77 7.40 4.82 -9.23
N GLU A 78 6.20 4.29 -9.48
CA GLU A 78 5.39 3.63 -8.45
C GLU A 78 6.01 2.33 -7.92
N ALA A 79 6.66 1.57 -8.79
CA ALA A 79 7.28 0.30 -8.44
C ALA A 79 8.56 0.48 -7.62
N VAL A 80 9.38 1.47 -7.97
CA VAL A 80 10.75 1.59 -7.44
C VAL A 80 10.84 2.53 -6.25
N THR A 81 10.22 3.72 -6.31
CA THR A 81 10.33 4.78 -5.28
C THR A 81 10.10 4.27 -3.84
N PRO A 82 9.06 3.45 -3.56
CA PRO A 82 8.81 2.97 -2.20
C PRO A 82 9.94 2.12 -1.63
N SER A 83 10.72 1.44 -2.48
CA SER A 83 11.82 0.56 -2.05
C SER A 83 13.18 1.29 -1.96
N ARG A 84 13.27 2.53 -2.45
CA ARG A 84 14.50 3.31 -2.46
C ARG A 84 14.78 3.91 -1.08
N SER A 85 16.07 3.98 -0.74
CA SER A 85 16.52 4.72 0.43
C SER A 85 16.08 6.18 0.33
N GLY A 86 15.38 6.67 1.35
CA GLY A 86 14.83 8.03 1.37
C GLY A 86 13.57 8.23 0.53
N HIS A 87 13.05 7.19 -0.14
CA HIS A 87 11.90 7.24 -1.03
C HIS A 87 12.00 8.36 -2.07
N ASP A 88 13.16 8.53 -2.71
CA ASP A 88 13.42 9.52 -3.75
C ASP A 88 14.00 8.80 -4.97
N TYR A 89 13.39 9.02 -6.14
CA TYR A 89 13.75 8.30 -7.35
C TYR A 89 13.46 9.09 -8.63
N TYR A 90 14.48 9.13 -9.50
CA TYR A 90 14.40 9.66 -10.86
C TYR A 90 14.54 8.53 -11.86
N THR A 91 13.83 8.63 -12.99
CA THR A 91 13.93 7.68 -14.09
C THR A 91 13.71 8.34 -15.45
N ILE A 92 14.13 7.64 -16.48
CA ILE A 92 13.92 7.99 -17.89
C ILE A 92 13.43 6.74 -18.63
N SER A 93 12.47 6.92 -19.54
CA SER A 93 12.00 5.82 -20.40
C SER A 93 13.13 5.26 -21.28
N PRO A 94 13.15 3.95 -21.58
CA PRO A 94 14.16 3.34 -22.45
C PRO A 94 13.88 3.53 -23.96
N TYR A 95 12.89 4.35 -24.33
CA TYR A 95 12.44 4.51 -25.72
C TYR A 95 13.02 5.79 -26.35
N PRO A 96 14.02 5.67 -27.26
CA PRO A 96 14.77 6.82 -27.75
C PRO A 96 14.00 7.73 -28.72
N ASN A 97 12.86 7.27 -29.25
CA ASN A 97 12.06 8.05 -30.20
C ASN A 97 11.31 9.21 -29.53
N ALA A 98 11.00 9.10 -28.24
CA ALA A 98 10.32 10.13 -27.46
C ALA A 98 10.55 9.87 -25.97
N PHE A 99 11.58 10.44 -25.37
CA PHE A 99 11.87 10.22 -23.96
C PHE A 99 10.80 10.85 -23.06
N ALA A 100 10.47 10.15 -21.97
CA ALA A 100 9.82 10.70 -20.81
C ALA A 100 10.79 10.69 -19.63
N TYR A 101 10.78 11.77 -18.86
CA TYR A 101 11.55 11.93 -17.64
C TYR A 101 10.58 11.97 -16.47
N GLY A 102 10.95 11.33 -15.37
CA GLY A 102 10.09 11.26 -14.19
C GLY A 102 10.86 11.34 -12.89
N HIS A 103 10.19 11.88 -11.89
CA HIS A 103 10.63 11.91 -10.51
C HIS A 103 9.44 11.62 -9.61
N ALA A 104 9.66 10.81 -8.59
CA ALA A 104 8.73 10.61 -7.51
C ALA A 104 9.47 10.61 -6.18
N ALA A 105 8.82 11.20 -5.18
CA ALA A 105 9.33 11.17 -3.81
C ALA A 105 8.22 11.01 -2.78
N CYS A 106 8.52 10.33 -1.67
CA CYS A 106 7.68 10.25 -0.47
C CYS A 106 8.43 10.79 0.76
N LYS A 107 7.70 11.08 1.84
CA LYS A 107 8.35 11.36 3.14
C LYS A 107 9.22 10.15 3.56
N PRO A 108 10.47 10.35 4.02
CA PRO A 108 11.39 9.25 4.38
C PRO A 108 10.88 8.32 5.50
N THR A 109 9.93 8.77 6.31
CA THR A 109 9.37 7.99 7.43
C THR A 109 8.16 7.14 7.02
N LEU A 110 7.75 7.20 5.75
CA LEU A 110 6.55 6.54 5.25
C LEU A 110 6.82 5.05 5.04
N SER A 111 5.82 4.19 5.25
CA SER A 111 5.99 2.77 4.91
C SER A 111 6.02 2.59 3.38
N THR A 112 6.59 1.48 2.90
CA THR A 112 6.58 1.15 1.47
C THR A 112 5.16 1.12 0.90
N ALA A 113 4.22 0.49 1.60
CA ALA A 113 2.82 0.37 1.19
C ALA A 113 2.10 1.73 1.16
N ASP A 114 2.34 2.59 2.16
CA ASP A 114 1.75 3.93 2.20
C ASP A 114 2.35 4.85 1.12
N CYS A 115 3.65 4.71 0.82
CA CYS A 115 4.28 5.44 -0.28
C CYS A 115 3.68 5.02 -1.62
N THR A 116 3.55 3.73 -1.90
CA THR A 116 2.87 3.24 -3.12
C THR A 116 1.44 3.80 -3.22
N THR A 117 0.68 3.74 -2.14
CA THR A 117 -0.70 4.24 -2.10
C THR A 117 -0.76 5.75 -2.39
N CYS A 118 0.17 6.52 -1.83
CA CYS A 118 0.23 7.95 -2.08
C CYS A 118 0.60 8.27 -3.54
N LEU A 119 1.58 7.57 -4.10
CA LEU A 119 2.01 7.74 -5.49
C LEU A 119 0.87 7.43 -6.47
N GLN A 120 0.11 6.36 -6.25
CA GLN A 120 -1.10 6.04 -7.03
C GLN A 120 -2.17 7.12 -6.94
N ALA A 121 -2.37 7.69 -5.75
CA ALA A 121 -3.30 8.80 -5.58
C ALA A 121 -2.80 10.07 -6.32
N ALA A 122 -1.49 10.33 -6.29
CA ALA A 122 -0.87 11.44 -7.00
C ALA A 122 -0.99 11.29 -8.52
N GLU A 123 -0.71 10.10 -9.06
CA GLU A 123 -0.85 9.77 -10.48
C GLU A 123 -2.32 9.93 -10.94
N LYS A 124 -3.27 9.38 -10.16
CA LYS A 124 -4.70 9.54 -10.43
C LYS A 124 -5.13 11.00 -10.47
N ALA A 125 -4.60 11.84 -9.58
CA ALA A 125 -4.89 13.28 -9.57
C ALA A 125 -4.35 13.98 -10.83
N ILE A 126 -3.16 13.57 -11.32
CA ILE A 126 -2.61 14.04 -12.59
C ILE A 126 -3.55 13.70 -13.74
N PHE A 127 -3.96 12.44 -13.91
CA PHE A 127 -4.79 12.06 -15.05
C PHE A 127 -6.22 12.63 -14.99
N SER A 128 -6.71 12.96 -13.80
CA SER A 128 -8.00 13.64 -13.63
C SER A 128 -7.98 15.10 -14.11
N SER A 129 -6.83 15.78 -14.07
CA SER A 129 -6.71 17.23 -14.35
C SER A 129 -5.86 17.57 -15.57
N CYS A 130 -4.80 16.80 -15.82
CA CYS A 130 -3.77 17.01 -16.84
C CYS A 130 -3.79 15.92 -17.91
N ASN A 131 -4.97 15.48 -18.35
CA ASN A 131 -5.05 14.48 -19.40
C ASN A 131 -4.30 14.96 -20.66
N THR A 132 -3.53 14.06 -21.30
CA THR A 132 -2.74 14.30 -22.52
C THR A 132 -1.67 15.40 -22.45
N ARG A 133 -1.23 15.82 -21.26
CA ARG A 133 -0.18 16.85 -21.12
C ARG A 133 1.22 16.28 -21.25
N ILE A 134 2.11 17.02 -21.91
CA ILE A 134 3.53 16.64 -22.07
C ILE A 134 4.33 16.71 -20.77
N GLY A 135 3.76 17.31 -19.74
CA GLY A 135 4.32 17.41 -18.42
C GLY A 135 3.23 17.65 -17.39
N ALA A 136 3.41 17.10 -16.19
CA ALA A 136 2.53 17.35 -15.07
C ALA A 136 3.26 17.11 -13.75
N ARG A 137 2.79 17.79 -12.70
CA ARG A 137 3.22 17.58 -11.32
C ARG A 137 2.00 17.48 -10.43
N SER A 138 2.03 16.51 -9.52
CA SER A 138 1.07 16.40 -8.43
C SER A 138 1.83 16.33 -7.11
N VAL A 139 1.50 17.24 -6.20
CA VAL A 139 2.05 17.31 -4.85
C VAL A 139 0.92 17.00 -3.88
N LEU A 140 1.09 15.96 -3.08
CA LEU A 140 0.23 15.58 -1.97
C LEU A 140 0.97 15.83 -0.66
N HIS A 141 0.28 15.72 0.48
CA HIS A 141 0.87 15.99 1.79
C HIS A 141 2.13 15.15 2.10
N VAL A 142 2.22 13.92 1.59
CA VAL A 142 3.30 12.97 1.91
C VAL A 142 4.06 12.42 0.70
N CYS A 143 3.70 12.81 -0.52
CA CYS A 143 4.41 12.40 -1.73
C CYS A 143 4.24 13.41 -2.88
N THR A 144 5.09 13.28 -3.90
CA THR A 144 5.03 14.05 -5.14
C THR A 144 5.33 13.13 -6.32
N ILE A 145 4.69 13.39 -7.46
CA ILE A 145 5.05 12.83 -8.78
C ILE A 145 5.19 13.99 -9.75
N ARG A 146 6.25 13.96 -10.57
CA ARG A 146 6.42 14.86 -11.69
C ARG A 146 6.93 14.09 -12.90
N TYR A 147 6.40 14.41 -14.07
CA TYR A 147 6.97 14.00 -15.34
C TYR A 147 7.05 15.17 -16.32
N GLU A 148 8.00 15.10 -17.25
CA GLU A 148 8.20 16.08 -18.32
C GLU A 148 8.76 15.38 -19.58
N GLN A 149 8.64 16.05 -20.73
CA GLN A 149 9.31 15.68 -22.00
C GLN A 149 10.79 16.10 -22.08
N TYR A 150 11.32 16.70 -21.02
CA TYR A 150 12.69 17.19 -20.96
C TYR A 150 13.34 16.83 -19.62
N PRO A 151 14.68 16.71 -19.55
CA PRO A 151 15.38 16.45 -18.29
C PRO A 151 15.13 17.55 -17.26
N PHE A 152 14.91 17.18 -16.00
CA PHE A 152 14.74 18.13 -14.90
C PHE A 152 15.32 17.59 -13.59
N THR A 153 15.49 18.49 -12.63
CA THR A 153 15.76 18.21 -11.22
C THR A 153 14.75 18.99 -10.37
N GLU A 154 14.50 18.55 -9.14
CA GLU A 154 13.77 19.33 -8.13
C GLU A 154 14.63 20.40 -7.45
#